data_AF-A0A1F8S6A1-F1
#
_entry.id   AF-A0A1F8S6A1-F1
#
_cell.length_a   1.000
_cell.length_b   1.000
_cell.length_c   1.000
_cell.angle_alpha   90.00
_cell.angle_beta   90.00
_cell.angle_gamma   90.00
#
_symmetry.space_group_name_H-M   'P 1'
#
loop_
_entity.id
_entity.type
_entity.pdbx_description
1 polymer ?
#
loop_
_entity_poly.entity_id
_entity_poly.type
_entity_poly.pdbx_seq_one_letter_code
_entity_poly.pdbx_strand_id
1 'polypeptide(L)'
;MLDHEEKFLFKEEILHLANALNDPGSLDNVEDLLTDVITSPRFDSEVFTLERSLQVMLGARAGTTLVGLVTVAPEVFEEVAEVRIPPEVHERLVAWRARFGLAIDNALNFLNNPDGIQGHNFSTQVAHVEERRVLQGRLTLVRYNNEPQFFVADAAVFLGLVTDIMERLGPHLEPDSVDEESLVRLREAVQLIERRTTPRG
;
A
#
# COMPACT_ATOMS: atom_id res chain seq x y z
N MET A 1 -18.46 -5.58 7.61
CA MET A 1 -19.06 -4.49 8.41
C MET A 1 -19.20 -4.99 9.83
N LEU A 2 -18.65 -4.27 10.82
CA LEU A 2 -18.65 -4.68 12.23
C LEU A 2 -20.08 -4.72 12.80
N ASP A 3 -20.35 -5.67 13.68
CA ASP A 3 -21.59 -5.71 14.46
C ASP A 3 -21.60 -4.67 15.59
N HIS A 4 -22.68 -4.60 16.38
CA HIS A 4 -22.83 -3.57 17.41
C HIS A 4 -21.81 -3.69 18.56
N GLU A 5 -21.46 -4.92 18.95
CA GLU A 5 -20.51 -5.19 20.03
C GLU A 5 -19.08 -4.95 19.54
N GLU A 6 -18.76 -5.43 18.33
CA GLU A 6 -17.49 -5.18 17.67
C GLU A 6 -17.24 -3.69 17.44
N LYS A 7 -18.26 -2.93 17.03
CA LYS A 7 -18.16 -1.46 16.90
C LYS A 7 -17.88 -0.80 18.23
N PHE A 8 -18.53 -1.23 19.32
CA PHE A 8 -18.27 -0.65 20.63
C PHE A 8 -16.81 -0.85 21.05
N LEU A 9 -16.31 -2.08 20.97
CA LEU A 9 -14.92 -2.42 21.30
C LEU A 9 -13.92 -1.68 20.39
N PHE A 10 -14.20 -1.60 19.09
CA PHE A 10 -13.38 -0.85 18.15
C PHE A 10 -13.26 0.61 18.58
N LYS A 11 -14.37 1.28 18.89
CA LYS A 11 -14.36 2.68 19.33
C LYS A 11 -13.57 2.87 20.63
N GLU A 12 -13.66 1.94 21.57
CA GLU A 12 -12.85 1.98 22.80
C GLU A 12 -11.34 1.86 22.50
N GLU A 13 -10.95 0.97 21.59
CA GLU A 13 -9.56 0.82 21.17
C GLU A 13 -9.03 2.07 20.46
N ILE A 14 -9.83 2.68 19.58
CA ILE A 14 -9.45 3.93 18.90
C ILE A 14 -9.29 5.08 19.89
N LEU A 15 -10.19 5.21 20.88
CA LEU A 15 -10.06 6.21 21.94
C LEU A 15 -8.79 6.00 22.77
N HIS A 16 -8.49 4.76 23.14
CA HIS A 16 -7.27 4.42 23.85
C HIS A 16 -6.01 4.76 23.03
N LEU A 17 -5.97 4.38 21.76
CA LEU A 17 -4.88 4.71 20.84
C LEU A 17 -4.71 6.23 20.70
N ALA A 18 -5.81 6.96 20.51
CA ALA A 18 -5.75 8.41 20.34
C ALA A 18 -5.16 9.12 21.56
N ASN A 19 -5.45 8.63 22.77
CA ASN A 19 -4.85 9.17 23.98
C ASN A 19 -3.33 8.95 24.01
N ALA A 20 -2.84 7.78 23.62
CA ALA A 20 -1.39 7.49 23.54
C ALA A 20 -0.69 8.33 22.46
N LEU A 21 -1.37 8.60 21.35
CA LEU A 21 -0.85 9.43 20.26
C LEU A 21 -0.89 10.94 20.57
N ASN A 22 -1.68 11.35 21.55
CA ASN A 22 -1.78 12.76 21.95
C ASN A 22 -0.60 13.21 22.83
N ASP A 23 0.28 12.29 23.22
CA ASP A 23 1.53 12.62 23.92
C ASP A 23 2.48 13.41 22.98
N PRO A 24 3.15 14.47 23.48
CA PRO A 24 3.99 15.32 22.65
C PRO A 24 5.08 14.55 21.88
N GLY A 25 5.11 14.70 20.56
CA GLY A 25 6.10 14.05 19.68
C GLY A 25 5.77 12.60 19.31
N SER A 26 4.76 11.96 19.92
CA SER A 26 4.36 10.58 19.57
C SER A 26 3.96 10.45 18.11
N LEU A 27 3.23 11.43 17.57
CA LEU A 27 2.83 11.44 16.16
C LEU A 27 4.05 11.46 15.23
N ASP A 28 4.98 12.38 15.46
CA ASP A 28 6.17 12.50 14.61
C ASP A 28 7.07 11.27 14.70
N ASN A 29 7.29 10.75 15.92
CA ASN A 29 8.09 9.54 16.10
C ASN A 29 7.49 8.33 15.38
N VAL A 30 6.16 8.17 15.42
CA VAL A 30 5.47 7.09 14.71
C VAL A 30 5.60 7.26 13.21
N GLU A 31 5.45 8.49 12.70
CA GLU A 31 5.59 8.77 11.27
C GLU A 31 7.01 8.49 10.77
N ASP A 32 8.02 8.87 11.55
CA ASP A 32 9.42 8.60 11.26
C ASP A 32 9.67 7.09 11.21
N LEU A 33 9.20 6.33 12.21
CA LEU A 33 9.32 4.87 12.21
C LEU A 33 8.66 4.23 10.98
N LEU A 34 7.43 4.63 10.64
CA LEU A 34 6.72 4.06 9.48
C LEU A 34 7.43 4.41 8.16
N THR A 35 8.02 5.61 8.08
CA THR A 35 8.81 6.06 6.93
C THR A 35 10.14 5.30 6.83
N ASP A 36 10.83 5.10 7.94
CA ASP A 36 12.08 4.34 8.00
C ASP A 36 11.83 2.88 7.57
N VAL A 37 10.78 2.26 8.10
CA VAL A 37 10.40 0.89 7.74
C VAL A 37 10.14 0.79 6.24
N ILE A 38 9.28 1.65 5.67
CA ILE A 38 8.90 1.53 4.24
C ILE A 38 10.08 1.78 3.29
N THR A 39 11.05 2.59 3.71
CA THR A 39 12.23 2.91 2.90
C THR A 39 13.42 1.98 3.17
N SER A 40 13.36 1.15 4.22
CA SER A 40 14.48 0.34 4.66
C SER A 40 14.84 -0.75 3.66
N PRO A 41 16.13 -0.97 3.32
CA PRO A 41 16.56 -2.09 2.50
C PRO A 41 16.29 -3.46 3.16
N ARG A 42 15.89 -3.50 4.44
CA ARG A 42 15.54 -4.70 5.20
C ARG A 42 14.06 -4.75 5.63
N PHE A 43 13.19 -4.04 4.90
CA PHE A 43 11.74 -3.97 5.11
C PHE A 43 11.08 -5.24 5.67
N ASP A 44 11.25 -6.42 5.06
CA ASP A 44 10.58 -7.64 5.56
C ASP A 44 10.91 -7.94 7.03
N SER A 45 12.19 -7.81 7.40
CA SER A 45 12.61 -8.00 8.79
C SER A 45 12.14 -6.89 9.72
N GLU A 46 12.02 -5.67 9.22
CA GLU A 46 11.60 -4.52 10.03
C GLU A 46 10.08 -4.50 10.23
N VAL A 47 9.31 -4.86 9.20
CA VAL A 47 7.86 -5.07 9.29
C VAL A 47 7.54 -6.20 10.28
N PHE A 48 8.32 -7.29 10.26
CA PHE A 48 8.16 -8.37 11.24
C PHE A 48 8.31 -7.88 12.69
N THR A 49 9.12 -6.84 12.92
CA THR A 49 9.33 -6.23 14.23
C THR A 49 8.51 -4.97 14.49
N LEU A 50 7.74 -4.49 13.51
CA LEU A 50 7.04 -3.21 13.56
C LEU A 50 6.09 -3.10 14.75
N GLU A 51 5.30 -4.16 15.00
CA GLU A 51 4.40 -4.20 16.15
C GLU A 51 5.17 -4.03 17.46
N ARG A 52 6.28 -4.74 17.62
CA ARG A 52 7.10 -4.62 18.83
C ARG A 52 7.70 -3.23 18.99
N SER A 53 8.14 -2.60 17.91
CA SER A 53 8.65 -1.21 17.94
C SER A 53 7.56 -0.23 18.38
N LEU A 54 6.35 -0.36 17.83
CA LEU A 54 5.21 0.48 18.21
C LEU A 54 4.73 0.21 19.64
N GLN A 55 4.78 -1.03 20.11
CA GLN A 55 4.48 -1.39 21.50
C GLN A 55 5.47 -0.75 22.49
N VAL A 56 6.76 -0.65 22.12
CA VAL A 56 7.77 0.05 22.94
C VAL A 56 7.49 1.55 22.99
N MET A 57 7.05 2.14 21.87
CA MET A 57 6.80 3.58 21.77
C MET A 57 5.49 4.03 22.43
N LEU A 58 4.40 3.31 22.19
CA LEU A 58 3.05 3.72 22.58
C LEU A 58 2.47 2.88 23.74
N GLY A 59 3.21 1.85 24.18
CA GLY A 59 2.73 0.83 25.10
C GLY A 59 2.06 -0.35 24.37
N ALA A 60 2.02 -1.51 25.03
CA ALA A 60 1.62 -2.78 24.42
C ALA A 60 0.27 -2.72 23.70
N ARG A 61 -0.76 -2.18 24.37
CA ARG A 61 -2.12 -2.09 23.80
C ARG A 61 -2.16 -1.14 22.60
N ALA A 62 -1.69 0.10 22.76
CA ALA A 62 -1.78 1.10 21.69
C ALA A 62 -0.90 0.74 20.47
N GLY A 63 0.27 0.15 20.69
CA GLY A 63 1.13 -0.30 19.60
C GLY A 63 0.48 -1.39 18.74
N THR A 64 -0.11 -2.42 19.36
CA THR A 64 -0.86 -3.47 18.64
C THR A 64 -2.08 -2.89 17.94
N THR A 65 -2.85 -2.02 18.61
CA THR A 65 -4.02 -1.36 18.03
C THR A 65 -3.64 -0.54 16.79
N LEU A 66 -2.51 0.18 16.82
CA LEU A 66 -2.07 0.97 15.66
C LEU A 66 -1.71 0.09 14.46
N VAL A 67 -0.96 -1.00 14.66
CA VAL A 67 -0.64 -1.94 13.56
C VAL A 67 -1.92 -2.51 12.96
N GLY A 68 -2.81 -3.02 13.80
CA GLY A 68 -4.09 -3.54 13.32
C GLY A 68 -4.91 -2.49 12.58
N LEU A 69 -4.91 -1.25 13.05
CA LEU A 69 -5.66 -0.16 12.44
C LEU A 69 -5.12 0.26 11.07
N VAL A 70 -3.80 0.33 10.89
CA VAL A 70 -3.22 0.73 9.60
C VAL A 70 -3.38 -0.35 8.53
N THR A 71 -3.53 -1.63 8.93
CA THR A 71 -3.69 -2.77 8.01
C THR A 71 -5.13 -3.26 7.85
N VAL A 72 -6.09 -2.81 8.67
CA VAL A 72 -7.49 -3.26 8.59
C VAL A 72 -8.12 -2.95 7.22
N ALA A 73 -9.25 -3.59 6.90
CA ALA A 73 -10.04 -3.28 5.71
C ALA A 73 -10.52 -1.81 5.68
N PRO A 74 -10.55 -1.13 4.51
CA PRO A 74 -10.95 0.27 4.41
C PRO A 74 -12.30 0.59 5.06
N GLU A 75 -13.28 -0.29 4.92
CA GLU A 75 -14.64 -0.12 5.42
C GLU A 75 -14.68 -0.13 6.95
N VAL A 76 -13.78 -0.89 7.59
CA VAL A 76 -13.63 -0.90 9.05
C VAL A 76 -12.90 0.37 9.52
N PHE A 77 -11.92 0.84 8.76
CA PHE A 77 -11.22 2.08 9.08
C PHE A 77 -12.13 3.32 9.00
N GLU A 78 -13.14 3.33 8.12
CA GLU A 78 -14.13 4.43 8.06
C GLU A 78 -14.84 4.66 9.41
N GLU A 79 -14.97 3.63 10.27
CA GLU A 79 -15.56 3.77 11.61
C GLU A 79 -14.73 4.66 12.55
N VAL A 80 -13.45 4.96 12.23
CA VAL A 80 -12.62 5.91 12.99
C VAL A 80 -13.23 7.32 13.00
N ALA A 81 -13.88 7.73 11.90
CA ALA A 81 -14.52 9.04 11.80
C ALA A 81 -15.71 9.20 12.77
N GLU A 82 -16.30 8.09 13.21
CA GLU A 82 -17.37 8.05 14.20
C GLU A 82 -16.86 8.16 15.65
N VAL A 83 -15.53 8.17 15.84
CA VAL A 83 -14.87 8.33 17.13
C VAL A 83 -14.45 9.79 17.29
N ARG A 84 -14.87 10.42 18.39
CA ARG A 84 -14.48 11.79 18.72
C ARG A 84 -13.06 11.83 19.27
N ILE A 85 -12.07 11.85 18.38
CA ILE A 85 -10.64 11.99 18.69
C ILE A 85 -10.11 13.38 18.27
N PRO A 86 -8.94 13.81 18.78
CA PRO A 86 -8.33 15.06 18.34
C PRO A 86 -8.12 15.10 16.81
N PRO A 87 -8.40 16.22 16.12
CA PRO A 87 -8.32 16.31 14.66
C PRO A 87 -6.94 15.95 14.09
N GLU A 88 -5.86 16.39 14.75
CA GLU A 88 -4.49 16.11 14.31
C GLU A 88 -4.18 14.61 14.33
N VAL A 89 -4.62 13.89 15.37
CA VAL A 89 -4.47 12.43 15.47
C VAL A 89 -5.26 11.75 14.35
N HIS A 90 -6.49 12.18 14.10
CA HIS A 90 -7.31 11.65 13.02
C HIS A 90 -6.64 11.84 11.65
N GLU A 91 -6.16 13.05 11.35
CA GLU A 91 -5.46 13.36 10.10
C GLU A 91 -4.22 12.50 9.90
N ARG A 92 -3.40 12.31 10.96
CA ARG A 92 -2.22 11.43 10.91
C ARG A 92 -2.58 9.98 10.69
N LEU A 93 -3.60 9.44 11.38
CA LEU A 93 -4.06 8.06 11.18
C LEU A 93 -4.52 7.82 9.73
N VAL A 94 -5.30 8.75 9.16
CA VAL A 94 -5.73 8.68 7.75
C VAL A 94 -4.53 8.72 6.82
N ALA A 95 -3.58 9.63 7.04
CA ALA A 95 -2.38 9.78 6.23
C ALA A 95 -1.48 8.53 6.29
N TRP A 96 -1.24 7.97 7.48
CA TRP A 96 -0.43 6.79 7.67
C TRP A 96 -1.04 5.57 7.02
N ARG A 97 -2.35 5.36 7.17
CA ARG A 97 -3.04 4.28 6.48
C ARG A 97 -2.91 4.41 4.96
N ALA A 98 -3.15 5.60 4.42
CA ALA A 98 -3.07 5.85 2.99
C ALA A 98 -1.66 5.62 2.42
N ARG A 99 -0.62 5.99 3.18
CA ARG A 99 0.79 5.92 2.77
C ARG A 99 1.43 4.56 2.98
N PHE A 100 1.13 3.90 4.11
CA PHE A 100 1.90 2.75 4.59
C PHE A 100 1.06 1.47 4.70
N GLY A 101 -0.26 1.59 4.90
CA GLY A 101 -1.13 0.47 5.27
C GLY A 101 -1.06 -0.71 4.31
N LEU A 102 -1.13 -0.46 3.01
CA LEU A 102 -1.10 -1.52 1.98
C LEU A 102 0.21 -2.30 1.98
N ALA A 103 1.34 -1.59 2.06
CA ALA A 103 2.64 -2.25 2.00
C ALA A 103 2.93 -3.06 3.26
N ILE A 104 2.54 -2.55 4.43
CA ILE A 104 2.66 -3.26 5.71
C ILE A 104 1.76 -4.50 5.72
N ASP A 105 0.50 -4.36 5.31
CA ASP A 105 -0.46 -5.48 5.24
C ASP A 105 0.05 -6.58 4.30
N ASN A 106 0.55 -6.21 3.12
CA ASN A 106 1.11 -7.16 2.16
C ASN A 106 2.32 -7.92 2.70
N ALA A 107 3.25 -7.21 3.35
CA ALA A 107 4.42 -7.84 3.95
C ALA A 107 4.04 -8.77 5.11
N LEU A 108 3.11 -8.36 5.99
CA LEU A 108 2.65 -9.21 7.07
C LEU A 108 1.91 -10.46 6.57
N ASN A 109 1.09 -10.33 5.53
CA ASN A 109 0.43 -11.47 4.90
C ASN A 109 1.43 -12.44 4.27
N PHE A 110 2.50 -11.93 3.62
CA PHE A 110 3.58 -12.76 3.08
C PHE A 110 4.33 -13.52 4.17
N LEU A 111 4.71 -12.84 5.25
CA LEU A 111 5.48 -13.43 6.34
C LEU A 111 4.68 -14.47 7.13
N ASN A 112 3.36 -14.26 7.29
CA ASN A 112 2.48 -15.19 8.00
C ASN A 112 2.10 -16.41 7.16
N ASN A 113 2.07 -16.30 5.83
CA ASN A 113 1.75 -17.41 4.94
C ASN A 113 2.52 -17.31 3.61
N PRO A 114 3.83 -17.63 3.62
CA PRO A 114 4.68 -17.50 2.43
C PRO A 114 4.22 -18.39 1.26
N ASP A 115 3.54 -19.51 1.56
CA ASP A 115 2.97 -20.43 0.57
C ASP A 115 1.58 -19.95 0.05
N GLY A 116 0.85 -19.14 0.82
CA GLY A 116 -0.49 -18.63 0.47
C GLY A 116 -0.51 -17.50 -0.56
N ILE A 117 0.61 -16.79 -0.74
CA ILE A 117 0.76 -15.77 -1.79
C ILE A 117 1.06 -16.37 -3.17
N GLN A 118 1.39 -17.67 -3.24
CA GLN A 118 1.47 -18.37 -4.53
C GLN A 118 0.11 -18.46 -5.27
N GLY A 119 -1.00 -18.08 -4.62
CA GLY A 119 -2.34 -18.04 -5.21
C GLY A 119 -2.98 -16.66 -5.33
N HIS A 120 -2.35 -15.59 -4.83
CA HIS A 120 -2.92 -14.24 -4.82
C HIS A 120 -1.96 -13.22 -5.44
N ASN A 121 -2.10 -13.06 -6.75
CA ASN A 121 -1.40 -12.04 -7.54
C ASN A 121 -1.87 -10.64 -7.10
N PHE A 122 -1.03 -9.61 -7.31
CA PHE A 122 -1.34 -8.19 -7.02
C PHE A 122 -2.68 -7.73 -7.63
N SER A 123 -3.13 -8.40 -8.70
CA SER A 123 -4.44 -8.20 -9.35
C SER A 123 -5.65 -8.37 -8.42
N THR A 124 -5.57 -9.20 -7.38
CA THR A 124 -6.70 -9.39 -6.44
C THR A 124 -6.92 -8.14 -5.57
N GLN A 125 -5.88 -7.34 -5.36
CA GLN A 125 -5.90 -6.16 -4.51
C GLN A 125 -6.21 -4.86 -5.29
N VAL A 126 -5.89 -4.81 -6.59
CA VAL A 126 -6.31 -3.68 -7.46
C VAL A 126 -7.79 -3.80 -7.85
N ALA A 127 -8.34 -5.02 -7.98
CA ALA A 127 -9.72 -5.24 -8.40
C ALA A 127 -10.81 -4.83 -7.39
N HIS A 128 -10.45 -4.46 -6.15
CA HIS A 128 -11.41 -3.94 -5.16
C HIS A 128 -11.63 -2.42 -5.26
N VAL A 129 -11.01 -1.71 -6.23
CA VAL A 129 -11.04 -0.24 -6.32
C VAL A 129 -11.66 0.22 -7.64
N GLU A 130 -12.92 -0.10 -7.89
CA GLU A 130 -13.63 0.48 -9.05
C GLU A 130 -14.14 1.93 -8.81
N GLU A 131 -14.03 2.51 -7.60
CA GLU A 131 -14.64 3.83 -7.35
C GLU A 131 -13.82 4.90 -6.61
N ARG A 132 -12.55 4.71 -6.22
CA ARG A 132 -11.81 5.80 -5.54
C ARG A 132 -10.37 5.95 -6.02
N ARG A 133 -10.18 6.94 -6.90
CA ARG A 133 -8.89 7.47 -7.38
C ARG A 133 -7.97 7.82 -6.21
N VAL A 134 -6.86 7.10 -6.02
CA VAL A 134 -5.63 7.72 -5.47
C VAL A 134 -4.39 7.00 -6.03
N LEU A 135 -3.34 7.79 -6.25
CA LEU A 135 -1.98 7.46 -6.70
C LEU A 135 -1.22 6.54 -5.71
N GLN A 136 -1.78 5.37 -5.37
CA GLN A 136 -1.29 4.44 -4.35
C GLN A 136 -0.24 3.43 -4.87
N GLY A 137 0.28 3.63 -6.10
CA GLY A 137 1.27 2.76 -6.74
C GLY A 137 2.68 3.36 -6.90
N ARG A 138 2.94 4.59 -6.44
CA ARG A 138 4.21 5.29 -6.77
C ARG A 138 5.41 4.90 -5.90
N LEU A 139 5.20 4.31 -4.71
CA LEU A 139 6.29 3.94 -3.78
C LEU A 139 6.70 2.45 -3.88
N THR A 140 5.84 1.59 -4.43
CA THR A 140 6.09 0.15 -4.59
C THR A 140 6.86 -0.19 -5.88
N LEU A 141 7.00 0.78 -6.80
CA LEU A 141 7.66 0.59 -8.11
C LEU A 141 9.19 0.40 -8.05
N VAL A 142 9.85 0.87 -6.97
CA VAL A 142 11.32 0.93 -6.90
C VAL A 142 11.95 -0.38 -6.38
N ARG A 143 11.22 -1.19 -5.62
CA ARG A 143 11.78 -2.38 -4.95
C ARG A 143 11.50 -3.71 -5.66
N TYR A 144 10.37 -3.85 -6.34
CA TYR A 144 9.95 -5.09 -6.99
C TYR A 144 10.59 -5.35 -8.36
N ASN A 145 11.45 -4.44 -8.82
CA ASN A 145 12.17 -4.58 -10.10
C ASN A 145 13.41 -5.51 -10.00
N ASN A 146 13.80 -5.95 -8.80
CA ASN A 146 15.01 -6.75 -8.59
C ASN A 146 14.79 -8.27 -8.55
N GLU A 147 13.54 -8.74 -8.52
CA GLU A 147 13.19 -10.16 -8.50
C GLU A 147 12.23 -10.50 -9.67
N PRO A 148 12.72 -11.17 -10.74
CA PRO A 148 11.97 -11.39 -11.98
C PRO A 148 10.63 -12.12 -11.79
N GLN A 149 10.53 -12.99 -10.79
CA GLN A 149 9.32 -13.74 -10.45
C GLN A 149 8.13 -12.83 -10.10
N PHE A 150 8.36 -11.73 -9.39
CA PHE A 150 7.30 -10.79 -9.02
C PHE A 150 6.93 -9.88 -10.18
N PHE A 151 7.91 -9.48 -11.00
CA PHE A 151 7.66 -8.72 -12.22
C PHE A 151 6.79 -9.48 -13.24
N VAL A 152 6.97 -10.80 -13.35
CA VAL A 152 6.20 -11.66 -14.26
C VAL A 152 4.78 -11.91 -13.74
N ALA A 153 4.61 -12.11 -12.43
CA ALA A 153 3.30 -12.38 -11.81
C ALA A 153 2.29 -11.24 -12.03
N ASP A 154 2.78 -10.00 -12.09
CA ASP A 154 1.96 -8.79 -12.18
C ASP A 154 2.06 -8.08 -13.55
N ALA A 155 2.65 -8.76 -14.55
CA ALA A 155 2.84 -8.22 -15.89
C ALA A 155 1.56 -7.64 -16.51
N ALA A 156 0.40 -8.26 -16.29
CA ALA A 156 -0.88 -7.77 -16.78
C ALA A 156 -1.29 -6.42 -16.16
N VAL A 157 -0.99 -6.20 -14.87
CA VAL A 157 -1.30 -4.95 -14.17
C VAL A 157 -0.36 -3.83 -14.62
N PHE A 158 0.93 -4.13 -14.75
CA PHE A 158 1.90 -3.16 -15.26
C PHE A 158 1.60 -2.75 -16.71
N LEU A 159 1.28 -3.71 -17.58
CA LEU A 159 0.91 -3.43 -18.96
C LEU A 159 -0.42 -2.66 -19.04
N GLY A 160 -1.38 -2.94 -18.15
CA GLY A 160 -2.61 -2.16 -18.01
C GLY A 160 -2.34 -0.71 -17.62
N LEU A 161 -1.53 -0.46 -16.57
CA LEU A 161 -1.16 0.88 -16.14
C LEU A 161 -0.42 1.66 -17.24
N VAL A 162 0.52 1.02 -17.93
CA VAL A 162 1.23 1.63 -19.06
C VAL A 162 0.24 2.03 -20.16
N THR A 163 -0.72 1.16 -20.45
CA THR A 163 -1.79 1.44 -21.43
C THR A 163 -2.64 2.65 -20.98
N ASP A 164 -3.12 2.66 -19.75
CA ASP A 164 -3.92 3.77 -19.20
C ASP A 164 -3.17 5.12 -19.23
N ILE A 165 -1.89 5.11 -18.89
CA ILE A 165 -1.05 6.30 -18.95
C ILE A 165 -0.90 6.77 -20.39
N MET A 166 -0.62 5.87 -21.33
CA MET A 166 -0.46 6.20 -22.74
C MET A 166 -1.76 6.72 -23.35
N GLU A 167 -2.92 6.13 -23.04
CA GLU A 167 -4.23 6.59 -23.52
C GLU A 167 -4.58 7.98 -22.99
N ARG A 168 -4.23 8.29 -21.72
CA ARG A 168 -4.45 9.61 -21.14
C ARG A 168 -3.46 10.66 -21.62
N LEU A 169 -2.21 10.26 -21.86
CA LEU A 169 -1.15 11.17 -22.29
C LEU A 169 -1.28 11.51 -23.79
N GLY A 170 -1.66 10.53 -24.62
CA GLY A 170 -1.72 10.65 -26.07
C GLY A 170 -2.43 11.91 -26.60
N PRO A 171 -3.62 12.28 -26.10
CA PRO A 171 -4.33 13.49 -26.50
C PRO A 171 -3.61 14.82 -26.21
N HIS A 172 -2.59 14.80 -25.34
CA HIS A 172 -1.83 15.98 -24.91
C HIS A 172 -0.43 16.04 -25.53
N LEU A 173 -0.05 15.08 -26.38
CA LEU A 173 1.26 15.06 -27.03
C LEU A 173 1.25 15.94 -28.29
N GLU A 174 2.27 16.77 -28.40
CA GLU A 174 2.62 17.56 -29.59
C GLU A 174 3.71 16.85 -30.42
N PRO A 175 3.93 17.22 -31.70
CA PRO A 175 4.89 16.53 -32.59
C PRO A 175 6.33 16.46 -32.08
N ASP A 176 6.73 17.33 -31.16
CA ASP A 176 8.04 17.41 -30.51
C ASP A 176 8.04 16.90 -29.07
N SER A 177 6.90 16.42 -28.57
CA SER A 177 6.77 15.90 -27.19
C SER A 177 7.46 14.56 -26.97
N VAL A 178 7.73 13.81 -28.04
CA VAL A 178 8.44 12.52 -27.99
C VAL A 178 9.40 12.43 -29.16
N ASP A 179 10.66 12.11 -28.88
CA ASP A 179 11.66 11.90 -29.90
C ASP A 179 11.44 10.57 -30.67
N GLU A 180 11.97 10.50 -31.89
CA GLU A 180 11.79 9.34 -32.77
C GLU A 180 12.40 8.06 -32.19
N GLU A 181 13.51 8.16 -31.46
CA GLU A 181 14.18 7.01 -30.84
C GLU A 181 13.30 6.38 -29.75
N SER A 182 12.67 7.21 -28.90
CA SER A 182 11.71 6.78 -27.89
C SER A 182 10.52 6.04 -28.49
N LEU A 183 9.98 6.54 -29.61
CA LEU A 183 8.89 5.86 -30.34
C LEU A 183 9.32 4.51 -30.92
N VAL A 184 10.55 4.41 -31.46
CA VAL A 184 11.08 3.14 -31.96
C VAL A 184 11.21 2.12 -30.83
N ARG A 185 11.80 2.51 -29.69
CA ARG A 185 11.95 1.63 -28.53
C ARG A 185 10.62 1.13 -27.99
N LEU A 186 9.59 1.97 -27.97
CA LEU A 186 8.23 1.56 -27.57
C LEU A 186 7.66 0.51 -28.53
N ARG A 187 7.81 0.70 -29.84
CA ARG A 187 7.36 -0.30 -30.84
C ARG A 187 8.10 -1.63 -30.69
N GLU A 188 9.42 -1.60 -30.48
CA GLU A 188 10.22 -2.80 -30.27
C GLU A 188 9.80 -3.55 -28.99
N ALA A 189 9.51 -2.83 -27.91
CA ALA A 189 9.01 -3.41 -26.67
C ALA A 189 7.65 -4.11 -26.87
N VAL A 190 6.71 -3.48 -27.58
CA VAL A 190 5.42 -4.09 -27.93
C VAL A 190 5.61 -5.34 -28.79
N GLN A 191 6.46 -5.29 -29.81
CA GLN A 191 6.76 -6.47 -30.65
C GLN A 191 7.40 -7.61 -29.86
N LEU A 192 8.22 -7.31 -28.84
CA LEU A 192 8.78 -8.32 -27.96
C LEU A 192 7.68 -9.01 -27.15
N ILE A 193 6.72 -8.25 -26.62
CA ILE A 193 5.57 -8.77 -25.89
C ILE A 193 4.76 -9.69 -26.81
N GLU A 194 4.37 -9.23 -28.00
CA GLU A 194 3.62 -10.03 -28.98
C GLU A 194 4.32 -11.37 -29.30
N ARG A 195 5.63 -11.33 -29.56
CA ARG A 195 6.44 -12.53 -29.84
C ARG A 195 6.46 -13.52 -28.68
N ARG A 196 6.33 -13.05 -27.43
CA ARG A 196 6.38 -13.87 -26.21
C ARG A 196 5.01 -14.39 -25.79
N THR A 197 3.93 -13.68 -26.12
CA THR A 197 2.55 -14.02 -25.72
C THR A 197 1.76 -14.76 -26.80
N THR A 198 2.26 -14.80 -28.04
CA THR A 198 1.64 -15.60 -29.11
C THR A 198 1.65 -17.09 -28.75
N PRO A 199 0.49 -17.78 -28.73
CA PRO A 199 0.41 -19.21 -28.45
C PRO A 199 1.26 -20.00 -29.45
N ARG A 200 2.19 -20.81 -28.95
CA ARG A 200 2.90 -21.80 -29.78
C ARG A 200 2.04 -23.05 -29.78
N GLY A 201 1.41 -23.33 -30.93
CA GLY A 201 0.65 -24.56 -31.15
C GLY A 201 1.53 -25.81 -31.13
#